data_AF-A0A5H2XA63-F1
#
_entry.id   AF-A0A5H2XA63-F1
#
_cell.length_a   1.000
_cell.length_b   1.000
_cell.length_c   1.000
_cell.angle_alpha   90.00
_cell.angle_beta   90.00
_cell.angle_gamma   90.00
#
_symmetry.space_group_name_H-M   'P 1'
#
loop_
_entity.id
_entity.type
_entity.pdbx_description
1 polymer ?
#
loop_
_entity_poly.entity_id
_entity_poly.type
_entity_poly.pdbx_seq_one_letter_code
_entity_poly.pdbx_strand_id
1 'polypeptide(L)'
;AHKYPHDSYFPIIDWLPESVFQFWLHFVFEVFYLQILLQINLTNDAFPGIYIRALRTHIKLLTDRVSRLGLNPDLSDQENFEELVDCIVSHQELIQISDTVGSILSLTTFFQFTIYAAILCVCMLNMFV
;
A
#
# COMPACT_ATOMS: atom_id res chain seq x y z
N ALA A 1 30.87 18.75 20.17
CA ALA A 1 30.41 17.99 18.99
C ALA A 1 28.91 18.10 18.91
N HIS A 2 28.37 18.65 17.82
CA HIS A 2 26.92 18.59 17.58
C HIS A 2 26.59 17.14 17.22
N LYS A 3 25.72 16.51 18.03
CA LYS A 3 25.30 15.14 17.82
C LYS A 3 24.06 15.13 16.92
N TYR A 4 24.09 14.34 15.85
CA TYR A 4 22.97 14.22 14.92
C TYR A 4 21.79 13.51 15.58
N PRO A 5 20.54 13.84 15.22
CA PRO A 5 19.33 13.30 15.84
C PRO A 5 19.30 11.77 15.93
N HIS A 6 19.75 11.10 14.88
CA HIS A 6 19.60 9.65 14.74
C HIS A 6 20.93 8.88 14.82
N ASP A 7 22.04 9.58 15.10
CA ASP A 7 23.40 9.03 15.26
C ASP A 7 23.76 7.99 14.17
N SER A 8 23.30 8.24 12.94
CA SER A 8 23.38 7.26 11.84
C SER A 8 24.72 7.34 11.12
N TYR A 9 25.30 6.19 10.79
CA TYR A 9 26.59 6.14 10.09
C TYR A 9 26.40 6.30 8.58
N PHE A 10 26.95 7.38 8.01
CA PHE A 10 26.95 7.65 6.57
C PHE A 10 28.40 7.78 6.06
N PRO A 11 28.98 6.71 5.48
CA PRO A 11 30.41 6.65 5.16
C PRO A 11 30.89 7.75 4.19
N ILE A 12 30.01 8.29 3.36
CA ILE A 12 30.32 9.37 2.40
C ILE A 12 30.41 10.72 3.11
N ILE A 13 29.59 10.94 4.14
CA ILE A 13 29.43 12.22 4.85
C ILE A 13 30.40 12.30 6.02
N ASP A 14 30.62 11.18 6.69
CA ASP A 14 31.46 11.07 7.88
C ASP A 14 32.96 11.16 7.55
N TRP A 15 33.34 10.97 6.29
CA TRP A 15 34.70 11.18 5.81
C TRP A 15 35.06 12.68 5.62
N LEU A 16 34.07 13.58 5.60
CA LEU A 16 34.34 15.02 5.50
C LEU A 16 34.89 15.59 6.82
N PRO A 17 35.68 16.68 6.77
CA PRO A 17 36.14 17.37 7.98
C PRO A 17 34.97 17.92 8.80
N GLU A 18 35.06 17.77 10.13
CA GLU A 18 34.09 18.31 11.08
C GLU A 18 33.86 19.80 10.84
N SER A 19 32.67 20.12 10.32
CA SER A 19 32.29 21.46 9.91
C SER A 19 30.77 21.66 10.02
N VAL A 20 30.35 22.92 10.12
CA VAL A 20 28.92 23.29 10.08
C VAL A 20 28.24 22.80 8.80
N PHE A 21 29.00 22.74 7.69
CA PHE A 21 28.52 22.20 6.42
C PHE A 21 28.25 20.70 6.49
N GLN A 22 29.20 19.92 7.02
CA GLN A 22 29.00 18.48 7.24
C GLN A 22 27.77 18.25 8.12
N PHE A 23 27.56 19.09 9.14
CA PHE A 23 26.42 18.94 10.02
C PHE A 23 25.08 19.10 9.29
N TRP A 24 24.94 20.18 8.52
CA TRP A 24 23.73 20.45 7.75
C TRP A 24 23.48 19.40 6.67
N LEU A 25 24.54 18.93 6.02
CA LEU A 25 24.45 17.89 5.02
C LEU A 25 23.92 16.59 5.66
N HIS A 26 24.52 16.14 6.76
CA HIS A 26 24.10 14.94 7.50
C HIS A 26 22.64 15.06 7.97
N PHE A 27 22.25 16.20 8.53
CA PHE A 27 20.87 16.47 8.96
C PHE A 27 19.86 16.38 7.81
N VAL A 28 20.16 16.97 6.65
CA VAL A 28 19.26 16.91 5.48
C VAL A 28 19.10 15.48 4.98
N PHE A 29 20.17 14.69 4.98
CA PHE A 29 20.10 13.28 4.61
C PHE A 29 19.24 12.46 5.58
N GLU A 30 19.42 12.62 6.90
CA GLU A 30 18.59 11.94 7.91
C GLU A 30 17.11 12.31 7.75
N VAL A 31 16.78 13.60 7.61
CA VAL A 31 15.40 14.05 7.44
C VAL A 31 14.78 13.50 6.16
N PHE A 32 15.52 13.52 5.05
CA PHE A 32 15.04 12.99 3.78
C PHE A 32 14.82 11.47 3.84
N TYR A 33 15.73 10.75 4.47
CA TYR A 33 15.62 9.31 4.69
C TYR A 33 14.40 8.95 5.54
N LEU A 34 14.21 9.64 6.67
CA LEU A 34 13.03 9.46 7.52
C LEU A 34 11.74 9.77 6.77
N GLN A 35 11.74 10.79 5.92
CA GLN A 35 10.56 11.13 5.14
C GLN A 35 10.21 10.06 4.10
N ILE A 36 11.20 9.47 3.44
CA ILE A 36 10.98 8.32 2.54
C ILE A 36 10.39 7.14 3.31
N LEU A 37 10.97 6.80 4.47
CA LEU A 37 10.46 5.71 5.30
C LEU A 37 9.01 5.96 5.73
N LEU A 38 8.68 7.18 6.15
CA LEU A 38 7.32 7.55 6.54
C LEU A 38 6.36 7.43 5.35
N GLN A 39 6.76 7.88 4.16
CA GLN A 39 5.95 7.80 2.95
C GLN A 39 5.68 6.34 2.55
N ILE A 40 6.67 5.46 2.67
CA ILE A 40 6.51 4.03 2.39
C ILE A 40 5.50 3.42 3.38
N ASN A 41 5.64 3.70 4.68
CA ASN A 41 4.70 3.20 5.69
C ASN A 41 3.28 3.70 5.44
N LEU A 42 3.11 5.01 5.20
CA LEU A 42 1.81 5.60 4.88
C LEU A 42 1.16 4.95 3.64
N THR A 43 1.97 4.67 2.62
CA THR A 43 1.49 4.02 1.39
C THR A 43 1.04 2.58 1.68
N ASN A 44 1.82 1.82 2.47
CA ASN A 44 1.45 0.47 2.89
C ASN A 44 0.13 0.45 3.69
N ASP A 45 -0.10 1.45 4.53
CA ASP A 45 -1.33 1.56 5.33
C ASP A 45 -2.55 1.92 4.47
N ALA A 46 -2.36 2.78 3.47
CA ALA A 46 -3.44 3.26 2.61
C ALA A 46 -3.79 2.28 1.49
N PHE A 47 -2.81 1.52 0.99
CA PHE A 47 -2.94 0.64 -0.18
C PHE A 47 -4.08 -0.40 -0.05
N PRO A 48 -4.21 -1.17 1.04
CA PRO A 48 -5.32 -2.12 1.20
C PRO A 48 -6.69 -1.45 1.10
N GLY A 49 -6.87 -0.29 1.75
CA GLY A 49 -8.14 0.43 1.77
C GLY A 49 -8.55 0.97 0.40
N ILE A 50 -7.60 1.54 -0.34
CA ILE A 50 -7.82 2.04 -1.71
C ILE A 50 -8.19 0.87 -2.62
N TYR A 51 -7.46 -0.24 -2.52
CA TYR A 51 -7.68 -1.40 -3.36
C TYR A 51 -9.06 -2.06 -3.13
N ILE A 52 -9.43 -2.31 -1.87
CA ILE A 52 -10.74 -2.88 -1.52
C ILE A 52 -11.88 -1.98 -2.03
N ARG A 53 -11.70 -0.65 -1.94
CA ARG A 53 -12.67 0.31 -2.46
C ARG A 53 -12.78 0.24 -3.99
N ALA A 54 -11.65 0.14 -4.69
CA ALA A 54 -11.65 -0.02 -6.15
C ALA A 54 -12.36 -1.30 -6.57
N LEU A 55 -11.99 -2.45 -5.98
CA LEU A 55 -12.62 -3.75 -6.24
C LEU A 55 -14.13 -3.71 -5.99
N ARG A 56 -14.56 -3.14 -4.86
CA ARG A 56 -15.99 -2.97 -4.55
C ARG A 56 -16.72 -2.13 -5.59
N THR A 57 -16.05 -1.12 -6.15
CA THR A 57 -16.64 -0.26 -7.20
C THR A 57 -16.82 -1.05 -8.49
N HIS A 58 -15.83 -1.83 -8.91
CA HIS A 58 -15.94 -2.71 -10.07
C HIS A 58 -17.04 -3.77 -9.91
N ILE A 59 -17.15 -4.41 -8.73
CA ILE A 59 -18.22 -5.37 -8.44
C ILE A 59 -19.60 -4.70 -8.53
N LYS A 60 -19.76 -3.48 -8.04
CA LYS A 60 -21.02 -2.73 -8.15
C LYS A 60 -21.38 -2.44 -9.60
N LEU A 61 -20.43 -1.98 -10.40
CA LEU A 61 -20.65 -1.72 -11.82
C LEU A 61 -21.04 -2.99 -12.58
N LEU A 62 -20.37 -4.11 -12.27
CA LEU A 62 -20.70 -5.40 -12.85
C LEU A 62 -22.11 -5.85 -12.44
N THR A 63 -22.47 -5.68 -11.17
CA THR A 63 -23.82 -6.01 -10.67
C THR A 63 -24.90 -5.18 -11.38
N ASP A 64 -24.64 -3.89 -11.59
CA ASP A 64 -25.51 -2.98 -12.34
C ASP A 64 -25.65 -3.40 -13.81
N ARG A 65 -24.55 -3.79 -14.48
CA ARG A 65 -24.60 -4.37 -15.84
C ARG A 65 -25.43 -5.66 -15.88
N VAL A 66 -25.17 -6.60 -14.99
CA VAL A 66 -25.92 -7.86 -14.89
C VAL A 66 -27.42 -7.61 -14.64
N SER A 67 -27.77 -6.59 -13.86
CA SER A 67 -29.18 -6.24 -13.62
C SER A 67 -29.91 -5.69 -14.85
N ARG A 68 -29.18 -5.21 -15.86
CA ARG A 68 -29.72 -4.66 -17.10
C ARG A 68 -29.81 -5.67 -18.26
N LEU A 69 -29.26 -6.87 -18.08
CA LEU A 69 -29.27 -7.89 -19.13
C LEU A 69 -30.69 -8.24 -19.58
N GLY A 70 -30.92 -8.33 -20.89
CA GLY A 70 -32.22 -8.70 -21.45
C GLY A 70 -33.33 -7.66 -21.25
N LEU A 71 -33.04 -6.49 -20.67
CA LEU A 71 -34.01 -5.40 -20.52
C LEU A 71 -34.03 -4.44 -21.71
N ASN A 72 -33.03 -4.49 -22.60
CA ASN A 72 -32.98 -3.65 -23.77
C ASN A 72 -33.73 -4.32 -24.94
N PRO A 73 -34.87 -3.78 -25.39
CA PRO A 73 -35.65 -4.38 -26.48
C PRO A 73 -34.98 -4.25 -27.85
N ASP A 74 -33.94 -3.42 -27.99
CA ASP A 74 -33.23 -3.21 -29.25
C ASP A 74 -32.12 -4.27 -29.49
N LEU A 75 -31.79 -5.10 -28.50
CA LEU A 75 -30.78 -6.17 -28.60
C LEU A 75 -31.41 -7.49 -29.03
N SER A 76 -30.75 -8.20 -29.94
CA SER A 76 -31.08 -9.57 -30.29
C SER A 76 -30.73 -10.56 -29.17
N ASP A 77 -31.30 -11.77 -29.23
CA ASP A 77 -30.97 -12.85 -28.28
C ASP A 77 -29.48 -13.19 -28.29
N GLN A 78 -28.83 -13.11 -29.45
CA GLN A 78 -27.39 -13.37 -29.60
C GLN A 78 -26.55 -12.28 -28.91
N GLU A 79 -26.93 -11.01 -29.07
CA GLU A 79 -26.21 -9.90 -28.42
C GLU A 79 -26.39 -9.92 -26.89
N ASN A 80 -27.59 -10.25 -26.41
CA ASN A 80 -27.82 -10.46 -24.97
C ASN A 80 -27.00 -11.63 -24.41
N PHE A 81 -26.85 -12.71 -25.17
CA PHE A 81 -25.99 -13.84 -24.79
C PHE A 81 -24.52 -13.43 -24.73
N GLU A 82 -24.03 -12.67 -25.71
CA GLU A 82 -22.66 -12.16 -25.71
C GLU A 82 -22.40 -11.22 -24.52
N GLU A 83 -23.35 -10.36 -24.16
CA GLU A 83 -23.25 -9.49 -22.98
C GLU A 83 -23.20 -10.30 -21.67
N LEU A 84 -23.92 -11.43 -21.58
CA LEU A 84 -23.83 -12.35 -20.45
C LEU A 84 -22.43 -12.95 -20.33
N VAL A 85 -21.88 -13.43 -21.44
CA VAL A 85 -20.52 -14.00 -21.47
C VAL A 85 -19.50 -12.95 -21.03
N ASP A 86 -19.60 -11.71 -21.53
CA ASP A 86 -18.72 -10.61 -21.14
C ASP A 86 -18.79 -10.31 -19.63
N CYS A 87 -19.99 -10.32 -19.05
CA CYS A 87 -20.17 -10.16 -17.61
C CYS A 87 -19.53 -11.30 -16.81
N ILE A 88 -19.62 -12.55 -17.29
CA ILE A 88 -18.99 -13.71 -16.63
C ILE A 88 -17.48 -13.61 -16.69
N VAL A 89 -16.91 -13.25 -17.85
CA VAL A 89 -15.46 -13.06 -18.01
C VAL A 89 -14.97 -11.95 -17.08
N SER A 90 -15.65 -10.80 -17.08
CA SER A 90 -15.34 -9.69 -16.17
C SER A 90 -15.37 -10.12 -14.69
N HIS A 91 -16.34 -10.94 -14.29
CA HIS A 91 -16.41 -11.49 -12.93
C HIS A 91 -15.20 -12.36 -12.59
N GLN A 92 -14.80 -13.24 -13.52
CA GLN A 92 -13.64 -14.12 -13.33
C GLN A 92 -12.34 -13.32 -13.21
N GLU A 93 -12.16 -12.28 -14.02
CA GLU A 93 -11.02 -11.36 -13.91
C GLU A 93 -10.98 -10.67 -12.54
N LEU A 94 -12.12 -10.18 -12.04
CA LEU A 94 -12.20 -9.57 -10.71
C LEU A 94 -11.82 -10.54 -9.59
N ILE A 95 -12.19 -11.82 -9.71
CA ILE A 95 -11.77 -12.85 -8.75
C ILE A 95 -10.26 -13.05 -8.78
N GLN A 96 -9.66 -13.20 -9.97
CA GLN A 96 -8.22 -13.38 -10.11
C GLN A 96 -7.42 -12.21 -9.52
N ILE A 97 -7.88 -10.98 -9.78
CA ILE A 97 -7.27 -9.76 -9.23
C ILE A 97 -7.44 -9.74 -7.71
N SER A 98 -8.64 -10.04 -7.20
CA SER A 98 -8.93 -10.15 -5.77
C SER A 98 -8.02 -11.14 -5.06
N ASP A 99 -7.82 -12.34 -5.61
CA ASP A 99 -6.99 -13.39 -5.00
C ASP A 99 -5.51 -12.99 -4.97
N THR A 100 -5.01 -12.46 -6.09
CA THR A 100 -3.62 -12.02 -6.22
C THR A 100 -3.30 -10.92 -5.21
N VAL A 101 -4.12 -9.87 -5.18
CA VAL A 101 -3.87 -8.74 -4.29
C VAL A 101 -4.19 -9.11 -2.84
N GLY A 102 -5.23 -9.91 -2.60
CA GLY A 102 -5.55 -10.41 -1.26
C GLY A 102 -4.37 -11.17 -0.63
N SER A 103 -3.67 -11.98 -1.42
CA SER A 103 -2.45 -12.68 -0.97
C SER A 103 -1.34 -11.70 -0.56
N ILE A 104 -1.05 -10.69 -1.40
CA ILE A 104 -0.04 -9.66 -1.13
C ILE A 104 -0.40 -8.84 0.11
N LEU A 105 -1.65 -8.41 0.21
CA LEU A 105 -2.16 -7.60 1.33
C LEU A 105 -2.10 -8.38 2.64
N SER A 106 -2.51 -9.65 2.63
CA SER A 106 -2.47 -10.53 3.81
C SER A 106 -1.05 -10.69 4.35
N LEU A 107 -0.10 -11.00 3.46
CA LEU A 107 1.31 -11.16 3.83
C LEU A 107 1.89 -9.86 4.40
N THR A 108 1.64 -8.73 3.73
CA THR A 108 2.16 -7.42 4.14
C THR A 108 1.60 -7.01 5.51
N THR A 109 0.29 -7.17 5.70
CA THR A 109 -0.40 -6.85 6.96
C THR A 109 0.09 -7.71 8.12
N PHE A 110 0.38 -9.00 7.87
CA PHE A 110 0.95 -9.90 8.87
C PHE A 110 2.32 -9.42 9.37
N PHE A 111 3.23 -9.10 8.46
CA PHE A 111 4.55 -8.57 8.84
C PHE A 111 4.43 -7.24 9.58
N GLN A 112 3.56 -6.36 9.09
CA GLN A 112 3.33 -5.06 9.70
C GLN A 112 2.89 -5.21 11.16
N PHE A 113 1.82 -5.97 11.43
CA PHE A 113 1.36 -6.16 12.81
C PHE A 113 2.41 -6.82 13.69
N THR A 114 3.17 -7.78 13.16
CA THR A 114 4.24 -8.45 13.90
C THR A 114 5.34 -7.47 14.32
N ILE A 115 5.80 -6.63 13.38
CA ILE A 115 6.84 -5.62 13.64
C ILE A 115 6.33 -4.56 14.63
N TYR A 116 5.12 -4.05 14.44
CA TYR A 116 4.54 -3.06 15.38
C TYR A 116 4.35 -3.64 16.78
N ALA A 117 3.91 -4.89 16.91
CA ALA A 117 3.81 -5.55 18.20
C ALA A 117 5.17 -5.67 18.89
N ALA A 118 6.21 -6.07 18.15
CA ALA A 118 7.57 -6.15 18.69
C ALA A 118 8.11 -4.78 19.14
N ILE A 119 7.91 -3.73 18.32
CA ILE A 119 8.28 -2.35 18.66
C ILE A 119 7.56 -1.91 19.94
N LEU A 120 6.25 -2.14 20.04
CA LEU A 120 5.48 -1.78 21.24
C LEU A 120 5.99 -2.49 22.49
N CYS A 121 6.32 -3.79 22.40
CA CYS A 121 6.92 -4.53 23.51
C CYS A 121 8.24 -3.90 23.96
N VAL A 122 9.14 -3.57 23.03
CA VAL A 122 10.43 -2.92 23.34
C VAL A 122 10.21 -1.53 23.94
N CYS A 123 9.31 -0.73 23.38
CA CYS A 123 8.97 0.59 23.91
C CYS A 123 8.43 0.49 25.34
N MET A 124 7.56 -0.47 25.64
CA MET A 124 7.07 -0.69 27.00
C MET A 124 8.20 -1.04 27.95
N LEU A 125 9.07 -1.99 27.60
CA LEU A 125 10.23 -2.33 28.42
C LEU A 125 11.13 -1.12 28.69
N ASN A 126 11.41 -0.32 27.66
CA ASN A 126 12.22 0.88 27.78
C ASN A 126 11.57 1.99 28.63
N MET A 127 10.23 2.02 28.75
CA MET A 127 9.55 2.94 29.66
C MET A 127 9.61 2.48 31.13
N PHE A 128 9.83 1.19 31.38
CA PHE A 128 9.95 0.64 32.73
C PHE A 128 11.36 0.70 33.31
N VAL A 129 12.39 0.77 32.47
CA VAL A 129 13.80 0.95 32.83
C VAL A 129 14.11 2.43 33.04
#